data_AF-A0A0U2Q5R1-F1
#
_entry.id   AF-A0A0U2Q5R1-F1
#
_cell.length_a   1.000
_cell.length_b   1.000
_cell.length_c   1.000
_cell.angle_alpha   90.00
_cell.angle_beta   90.00
_cell.angle_gamma   90.00
#
_symmetry.space_group_name_H-M   'P 1'
#
loop_
_entity.id
_entity.type
_entity.pdbx_description
1 polymer ?
#
loop_
_entity_poly.entity_id
_entity_poly.type
_entity_poly.pdbx_seq_one_letter_code
_entity_poly.pdbx_strand_id
1 'polypeptide(L)' 'RQHATSILLIEHDMSLVMEISDHVVVLDYGQKISDGSPDAVRQDPKVIAAYLGVEDEEVEQAAAEIAR' A
#
# COMPACT_ATOMS: atom_id res chain seq x y z
N ARG A 1 14.15 21.34 -11.16
CA ARG A 1 14.50 20.34 -10.13
C ARG A 1 15.89 20.71 -9.62
N GLN A 2 16.03 21.31 -8.43
CA GLN A 2 17.28 21.98 -8.00
C GLN A 2 18.15 21.21 -6.99
N HIS A 3 17.80 19.98 -6.61
CA HIS A 3 18.69 19.10 -5.85
C HIS A 3 18.60 17.68 -6.43
N ALA A 4 19.73 17.11 -6.87
CA ALA A 4 19.84 15.74 -7.35
C ALA A 4 19.87 14.74 -6.17
N THR A 5 18.97 14.94 -5.22
CA THR A 5 18.92 14.20 -3.96
C THR A 5 17.71 13.27 -3.98
N SER A 6 17.94 11.98 -3.81
CA SER A 6 16.87 11.01 -3.57
C SER A 6 16.43 11.07 -2.11
N ILE A 7 15.12 11.01 -1.89
CA ILE A 7 14.52 10.98 -0.55
C ILE A 7 13.86 9.62 -0.36
N LEU A 8 14.14 8.99 0.78
CA LEU A 8 13.39 7.86 1.30
C LEU A 8 12.64 8.34 2.54
N LEU A 9 11.32 8.22 2.52
CA LEU A 9 10.45 8.56 3.63
C LEU A 9 9.73 7.30 4.11
N ILE A 10 9.64 7.13 5.42
CA ILE A 10 8.81 6.10 6.05
C ILE A 10 7.66 6.84 6.72
N GLU A 11 6.43 6.55 6.30
CA GLU A 11 5.25 7.17 6.88
C GLU A 11 4.00 6.28 6.81
N HIS A 12 3.06 6.54 7.71
CA HIS A 12 1.78 5.86 7.87
C HIS A 12 0.57 6.68 7.36
N ASP A 13 0.67 8.00 7.24
CA ASP A 13 -0.36 8.83 6.59
C ASP A 13 -0.41 8.58 5.08
N MET A 14 -1.43 7.82 4.64
CA MET A 14 -1.66 7.47 3.24
C MET A 14 -2.15 8.64 2.37
N SER A 15 -2.62 9.75 2.95
CA SER A 15 -2.91 10.94 2.16
C SER A 15 -1.59 11.61 1.74
N LEU A 16 -0.68 11.77 2.70
CA LEU A 16 0.63 12.37 2.46
C LEU A 16 1.48 11.50 1.53
N VAL A 17 1.60 10.20 1.82
CA VAL A 17 2.41 9.25 1.00
C VAL A 17 2.00 9.33 -0.47
N MET A 18 0.70 9.42 -0.75
CA MET A 18 0.19 9.38 -2.12
C MET A 18 0.35 10.73 -2.85
N GLU A 19 0.41 11.84 -2.12
CA GLU A 19 0.62 13.17 -2.69
C GLU A 19 2.07 13.41 -3.10
N ILE A 20 3.04 12.95 -2.30
CA ILE A 20 4.44 13.38 -2.42
C ILE A 20 5.38 12.36 -3.03
N SER A 21 4.97 11.09 -3.10
CA SER A 21 5.86 9.99 -3.51
C SER A 21 5.78 9.75 -5.02
N ASP A 22 6.93 9.63 -5.69
CA ASP A 22 6.98 9.11 -7.06
C ASP A 22 6.78 7.58 -7.09
N HIS A 23 7.09 6.90 -5.99
CA HIS A 23 7.11 5.44 -5.86
C HIS A 23 6.88 5.04 -4.40
N VAL A 24 6.13 3.96 -4.16
CA VAL A 24 5.74 3.49 -2.84
C VAL A 24 6.06 1.99 -2.70
N VAL A 25 6.60 1.61 -1.54
CA VAL A 25 6.79 0.22 -1.13
C VAL A 25 6.05 0.03 0.18
N VAL A 26 5.21 -1.01 0.26
CA VAL A 26 4.44 -1.33 1.46
C VAL A 26 4.99 -2.61 2.08
N LEU A 27 5.29 -2.52 3.38
CA LEU A 27 5.69 -3.65 4.19
C LEU A 27 4.59 -3.94 5.21
N ASP A 28 4.22 -5.21 5.32
CA ASP A 28 3.36 -5.72 6.39
C ASP A 28 4.08 -6.84 7.13
N TYR A 29 4.16 -6.75 8.45
CA TYR A 29 4.96 -7.63 9.32
C TYR A 29 6.39 -7.95 8.80
N GLY A 30 7.04 -6.97 8.18
CA GLY A 30 8.39 -7.11 7.61
C GLY A 30 8.46 -7.80 6.24
N GLN A 31 7.31 -8.17 5.67
CA GLN A 31 7.19 -8.72 4.33
C GLN A 31 6.71 -7.64 3.35
N LYS A 32 7.34 -7.56 2.17
CA LYS A 32 6.90 -6.65 1.12
C LYS A 32 5.62 -7.18 0.47
N ILE A 33 4.55 -6.39 0.54
CA ILE A 33 3.23 -6.76 -0.01
C ILE A 33 2.90 -6.00 -1.30
N SER A 34 3.45 -4.80 -1.49
CA SER A 34 3.22 -3.99 -2.70
C SER A 34 4.42 -3.10 -3.02
N ASP A 35 4.58 -2.76 -4.30
CA ASP A 35 5.75 -2.07 -4.88
C ASP A 35 5.36 -1.43 -6.22
N GLY A 36 5.26 -0.10 -6.26
CA GLY A 36 4.88 0.60 -7.50
C GLY A 36 4.52 2.07 -7.32
N SER A 37 3.72 2.61 -8.26
CA SER A 37 3.22 3.99 -8.17
C SER A 37 2.20 4.14 -7.05
N PRO A 38 2.00 5.36 -6.51
CA PRO A 38 0.95 5.63 -5.53
C PRO A 38 -0.43 5.09 -5.92
N ASP A 39 -0.85 5.32 -7.17
CA ASP A 39 -2.15 4.88 -7.67
C ASP A 39 -2.28 3.35 -7.70
N ALA A 40 -1.23 2.65 -8.12
CA ALA A 40 -1.23 1.18 -8.15
C ALA A 40 -1.26 0.60 -6.73
N VAL A 41 -0.45 1.15 -5.81
CA VAL A 41 -0.37 0.72 -4.42
C VAL A 41 -1.68 0.98 -3.67
N ARG A 42 -2.33 2.13 -3.90
CA ARG A 42 -3.63 2.44 -3.28
C ARG A 42 -4.76 1.49 -3.71
N GLN A 43 -4.67 0.96 -4.92
CA GLN A 43 -5.66 0.02 -5.46
C GLN A 43 -5.34 -1.45 -5.14
N ASP A 44 -4.18 -1.74 -4.56
CA ASP A 44 -3.76 -3.09 -4.21
C ASP A 44 -4.60 -3.64 -3.04
N PRO A 45 -5.36 -4.73 -3.23
CA PRO A 45 -6.18 -5.32 -2.17
C PRO A 45 -5.41 -5.66 -0.90
N LYS A 46 -4.14 -6.08 -1.02
CA LYS A 46 -3.31 -6.43 0.14
C LYS A 46 -2.95 -5.20 0.98
N VAL A 47 -2.73 -4.07 0.32
CA VAL A 47 -2.45 -2.79 1.00
C VAL A 47 -3.70 -2.27 1.71
N ILE A 48 -4.86 -2.41 1.08
CA ILE A 48 -6.15 -2.05 1.69
C ILE A 48 -6.43 -2.92 2.92
N ALA A 49 -6.22 -4.24 2.81
CA ALA A 49 -6.38 -5.19 3.91
C ALA A 49 -5.47 -4.82 5.11
N ALA A 50 -4.17 -4.68 4.85
CA ALA A 50 -3.18 -4.31 5.86
C ALA A 50 -3.47 -2.94 6.51
N TYR A 51 -3.93 -1.95 5.73
CA TYR A 51 -4.26 -0.63 6.26
C TYR A 51 -5.52 -0.62 7.14
N LEU A 52 -6.52 -1.44 6.80
CA LEU A 52 -7.75 -1.58 7.59
C LEU A 52 -7.58 -2.54 8.79
N GLY A 53 -6.46 -3.25 8.88
CA GLY A 53 -6.21 -4.25 9.91
C GLY A 53 -7.07 -5.50 9.76
N VAL A 54 -7.45 -5.84 8.52
CA VAL A 54 -8.20 -7.05 8.20
C VAL A 54 -7.20 -8.14 7.83
N GLU A 55 -7.37 -9.34 8.37
CA GLU A 55 -6.49 -10.47 8.03
C GLU A 55 -6.70 -10.89 6.58
N ASP A 56 -5.64 -11.30 5.88
CA ASP A 56 -5.70 -11.74 4.48
C ASP A 56 -6.76 -12.83 4.25
N GLU A 57 -6.92 -13.74 5.22
CA GLU A 57 -7.95 -14.80 5.19
C GLU A 57 -9.38 -14.24 5.18
N GLU A 58 -9.66 -13.17 5.92
CA GLU A 58 -10.98 -12.54 5.98
C GLU A 58 -11.32 -11.82 4.66
N VAL A 59 -10.32 -11.22 4.00
CA VAL A 59 -10.49 -10.56 2.70
C VAL A 59 -10.73 -11.58 1.59
N GLU A 60 -9.98 -12.68 1.55
CA GLU A 60 -10.18 -13.76 0.59
C GLU A 60 -11.57 -14.40 0.75
N GLN A 61 -12.01 -14.62 2.00
CA GLN A 61 -13.33 -15.16 2.30
C GLN A 61 -14.45 -14.20 1.85
N ALA A 62 -14.35 -12.90 2.15
CA ALA A 62 -15.33 -11.91 1.72
C ALA A 62 -15.40 -11.78 0.19
N ALA A 63 -14.25 -11.79 -0.49
CA ALA A 63 -14.19 -11.77 -1.95
C ALA A 63 -14.82 -13.02 -2.58
N ALA A 64 -14.60 -14.20 -1.98
CA ALA A 64 -15.20 -15.45 -2.43
C ALA A 64 -16.71 -15.50 -2.20
N GLU A 65 -17.22 -14.89 -1.12
CA GLU A 65 -18.66 -14.81 -0.82
C GLU A 65 -19.40 -13.88 -1.79
N ILE A 66 -18.82 -12.73 -2.14
CA ILE A 66 -19.41 -11.79 -3.12
C ILE A 66 -19.44 -12.37 -4.53
N ALA A 67 -18.49 -13.24 -4.88
CA ALA A 67 -18.39 -13.87 -6.20
C ALA A 67 -19.37 -15.04 -6.41
N ARG A 68 -20.17 -15.40 -5.39
CA ARG A 68 -21.16 -16.48 -5.42
C ARG A 68 -22.56 -15.99 -5.76
#